data_AF-A0A6I3LCU8-F1
#
_entry.id   AF-A0A6I3LCU8-F1
#
_cell.length_a   1.000
_cell.length_b   1.000
_cell.length_c   1.000
_cell.angle_alpha   90.00
_cell.angle_beta   90.00
_cell.angle_gamma   90.00
#
_symmetry.space_group_name_H-M   'P 1'
#
loop_
_entity.id
_entity.type
_entity.pdbx_description
1 polymer ?
#
loop_
_entity_poly.entity_id
_entity_poly.type
_entity_poly.pdbx_seq_one_letter_code
_entity_poly.pdbx_strand_id
1 'polypeptide(L)'
;MEVMPQALVNAKVPNHKKERYMEYPEIAEAISKLDSKFAGEGRVLIRPSGTEPKVRVMIEGKDKKQIDEEAKKLAELIQNIML
;
A
#
# COMPACT_ATOMS: atom_id res chain seq x y z
N MET A 1 10.77 -11.87 -17.91
CA MET A 1 9.97 -11.30 -16.81
C MET A 1 8.60 -11.04 -17.38
N GLU A 2 7.56 -11.64 -16.79
CA GLU A 2 6.19 -11.35 -17.19
C GLU A 2 5.78 -10.00 -16.59
N VAL A 3 5.27 -9.10 -17.43
CA VAL A 3 4.79 -7.79 -16.99
C VAL A 3 3.38 -8.00 -16.41
N MET A 4 3.25 -7.88 -15.10
CA MET A 4 1.95 -7.97 -14.43
C MET A 4 1.25 -6.61 -14.41
N PRO A 5 -0.10 -6.60 -14.43
CA PRO A 5 -0.86 -5.43 -14.05
C PRO A 5 -0.42 -4.87 -12.69
N GLN A 6 -0.48 -3.55 -12.55
CA GLN A 6 -0.04 -2.83 -11.37
C GLN A 6 -1.07 -1.79 -10.95
N ALA A 7 -1.34 -1.68 -9.66
CA ALA A 7 -2.01 -0.57 -9.03
C ALA A 7 -0.99 0.32 -8.29
N LEU A 8 -1.16 1.64 -8.36
CA LEU A 8 -0.40 2.61 -7.59
C LEU A 8 -1.35 3.66 -7.02
N VAL A 9 -1.55 3.64 -5.71
CA VAL A 9 -2.43 4.57 -5.00
C VAL A 9 -1.61 5.34 -3.96
N ASN A 10 -1.89 6.63 -3.80
CA ASN A 10 -1.18 7.48 -2.84
C ASN A 10 -2.08 7.77 -1.64
N ALA A 11 -1.60 7.50 -0.43
CA ALA A 11 -2.22 7.90 0.83
C ALA A 11 -1.58 9.22 1.31
N LYS A 12 -2.37 10.29 1.48
CA LYS A 12 -1.85 11.55 2.00
C LYS A 12 -1.67 11.44 3.52
N VAL A 13 -0.50 11.80 4.02
CA VAL A 13 -0.18 11.72 5.46
C VAL A 13 0.69 12.91 5.88
N PRO A 14 0.67 13.35 7.16
CA PRO A 14 1.59 14.37 7.63
C PRO A 14 3.06 13.99 7.40
N ASN A 15 3.88 14.95 6.95
CA ASN A 15 5.26 14.67 6.55
C ASN A 15 6.11 14.05 7.68
N HIS A 16 5.84 14.41 8.93
CA HIS A 16 6.54 13.87 10.10
C HIS A 16 6.08 12.47 10.52
N LYS A 17 4.99 11.94 9.95
CA LYS A 17 4.45 10.59 10.23
C LYS A 17 4.76 9.57 9.15
N LYS A 18 5.08 9.99 7.91
CA LYS A 18 5.13 9.11 6.74
C LYS A 18 6.09 7.91 6.84
N GLU A 19 7.15 8.00 7.64
CA GLU A 19 8.11 6.92 7.89
C GLU A 19 7.63 5.91 8.95
N ARG A 20 6.57 6.25 9.70
CA ARG A 20 6.12 5.52 10.90
C ARG A 20 4.87 4.66 10.63
N TYR A 21 4.48 4.47 9.38
CA TYR A 21 3.23 3.75 9.04
C TYR A 21 3.20 2.30 9.59
N MET A 22 4.36 1.65 9.73
CA MET A 22 4.47 0.31 10.33
C MET A 22 4.34 0.29 11.86
N GLU A 23 4.39 1.44 12.53
CA GLU A 23 4.19 1.54 13.98
C GLU A 23 2.71 1.45 14.38
N TYR A 24 1.79 1.58 13.41
CA TYR A 24 0.36 1.44 13.61
C TYR A 24 -0.05 -0.01 13.37
N PRO A 25 -0.46 -0.77 14.42
CA PRO A 25 -0.74 -2.20 14.31
C PRO A 25 -1.74 -2.55 13.21
N GLU A 26 -2.79 -1.75 13.03
CA GLU A 26 -3.84 -1.96 12.05
C GLU A 26 -3.32 -1.83 10.61
N ILE A 27 -2.39 -0.90 10.36
CA ILE A 27 -1.73 -0.74 9.06
C ILE A 27 -0.79 -1.93 8.82
N ALA A 28 0.02 -2.29 9.81
CA ALA A 28 0.95 -3.41 9.70
C ALA A 28 0.23 -4.75 9.45
N GLU A 29 -0.89 -4.98 10.14
CA GLU A 29 -1.72 -6.17 9.94
C GLU A 29 -2.35 -6.19 8.54
N ALA A 30 -2.86 -5.06 8.05
CA ALA A 30 -3.42 -4.96 6.71
C ALA A 30 -2.37 -5.25 5.62
N ILE A 31 -1.15 -4.72 5.78
CA ILE A 31 -0.03 -5.01 4.88
C ILE A 31 0.31 -6.50 4.91
N SER A 32 0.43 -7.10 6.09
CA SER A 32 0.75 -8.53 6.25
C SER A 32 -0.30 -9.46 5.60
N LYS A 33 -1.59 -9.10 5.71
CA LYS A 33 -2.68 -9.81 5.03
C LYS A 33 -2.56 -9.72 3.51
N LEU A 34 -2.20 -8.55 2.98
CA LEU A 34 -1.99 -8.37 1.55
C LEU A 34 -0.74 -9.09 1.04
N ASP A 35 0.37 -9.03 1.78
CA ASP A 35 1.58 -9.80 1.47
C ASP A 35 1.27 -11.29 1.35
N SER A 36 0.50 -11.83 2.31
CA SER A 36 0.08 -13.23 2.29
C SER A 36 -0.85 -13.54 1.12
N LYS A 37 -1.79 -12.63 0.81
CA LYS A 37 -2.75 -12.77 -0.30
C LYS A 37 -2.06 -12.79 -1.67
N PHE A 38 -1.02 -11.99 -1.86
CA PHE A 38 -0.30 -11.87 -3.13
C PHE A 38 0.99 -12.70 -3.18
N ALA A 39 1.30 -13.49 -2.14
CA ALA A 39 2.47 -14.36 -2.10
C ALA A 39 2.46 -15.34 -3.28
N GLY A 40 3.47 -15.24 -4.14
CA GLY A 40 3.61 -16.09 -5.34
C GLY A 40 2.72 -15.71 -6.52
N GLU A 41 1.79 -14.77 -6.35
CA GLU A 41 0.88 -14.29 -7.42
C GLU A 41 1.07 -12.82 -7.80
N GLY A 42 1.91 -12.11 -7.04
CA GLY A 42 2.05 -10.67 -7.12
C GLY A 42 3.10 -10.13 -6.17
N ARG A 43 3.05 -8.81 -5.94
CA ARG A 43 3.93 -8.10 -5.01
C ARG A 43 3.19 -6.93 -4.37
N VAL A 44 3.41 -6.72 -3.08
CA VAL A 44 2.95 -5.53 -2.37
C VAL A 44 4.18 -4.71 -2.01
N LEU A 45 4.19 -3.43 -2.36
CA LEU A 45 5.28 -2.51 -2.08
C LEU A 45 4.71 -1.23 -1.49
N ILE A 46 5.04 -0.98 -0.23
CA ILE A 46 4.66 0.23 0.50
C ILE A 46 5.91 1.08 0.69
N ARG A 47 5.87 2.35 0.29
CA ARG A 47 7.00 3.26 0.47
C ARG A 47 6.56 4.69 0.79
N PRO A 48 7.23 5.38 1.72
CA PRO A 48 7.05 6.82 1.88
C PRO A 48 7.60 7.58 0.66
N SER A 49 7.02 8.74 0.36
CA SER A 49 7.55 9.64 -0.66
C SER A 49 8.62 10.55 -0.07
N GLY A 50 9.80 10.62 -0.70
CA GLY A 50 10.89 11.49 -0.23
C GLY A 50 10.57 12.98 -0.31
N THR A 51 9.84 13.40 -1.34
CA THR A 51 9.56 14.81 -1.65
C THR A 51 8.14 15.28 -1.33
N GLU A 52 7.24 14.36 -0.97
CA GLU A 52 5.81 14.68 -0.80
C GLU A 52 5.27 14.08 0.51
N PRO A 53 4.26 14.71 1.15
CA PRO A 53 3.62 14.21 2.37
C PRO A 53 2.64 13.07 2.05
N LYS A 54 3.17 11.93 1.58
CA LYS A 54 2.38 10.75 1.20
C LYS A 54 3.13 9.44 1.36
N VAL A 55 2.37 8.36 1.57
CA VAL A 55 2.81 6.97 1.44
C VAL A 55 2.24 6.42 0.13
N ARG A 56 3.06 5.69 -0.62
CA ARG A 56 2.67 5.06 -1.89
C ARG A 56 2.38 3.59 -1.63
N VAL A 57 1.19 3.17 -2.01
CA VAL A 57 0.73 1.78 -1.99
C VAL A 57 0.79 1.25 -3.42
N MET A 58 1.63 0.26 -3.65
CA MET A 58 1.79 -0.38 -4.94
C MET A 58 1.49 -1.87 -4.80
N ILE A 59 0.63 -2.40 -5.67
CA ILE A 59 0.31 -3.82 -5.72
C ILE A 59 0.41 -4.29 -7.17
N GLU A 60 1.15 -5.36 -7.41
CA GLU A 60 1.23 -6.07 -8.68
C GLU A 60 0.49 -7.41 -8.54
N GLY A 61 -0.23 -7.83 -9.58
CA GLY A 61 -0.95 -9.10 -9.57
C GLY A 61 -1.74 -9.35 -10.86
N LYS A 62 -2.29 -10.56 -10.99
CA LYS A 62 -2.94 -11.03 -12.24
C LYS A 62 -4.27 -10.33 -12.54
N ASP A 63 -5.05 -10.00 -11.52
CA ASP A 63 -6.35 -9.33 -11.66
C ASP A 63 -6.24 -7.84 -11.36
N LYS A 64 -6.36 -7.01 -12.40
CA LYS A 64 -6.28 -5.55 -12.33
C LYS A 64 -7.34 -4.94 -11.40
N LYS A 65 -8.58 -5.46 -11.44
CA LYS A 65 -9.67 -4.93 -10.62
C LYS A 65 -9.40 -5.23 -9.15
N GLN A 66 -8.94 -6.44 -8.85
CA GLN A 66 -8.60 -6.84 -7.49
C GLN A 66 -7.48 -5.97 -6.91
N ILE A 67 -6.35 -5.83 -7.63
CA ILE A 67 -5.21 -5.03 -7.12
C ILE A 67 -5.58 -3.55 -6.96
N ASP A 68 -6.45 -3.00 -7.82
CA ASP A 68 -6.91 -1.61 -7.69
C ASP A 68 -7.79 -1.43 -6.45
N GLU A 69 -8.68 -2.38 -6.16
CA GLU A 69 -9.54 -2.34 -4.96
C GLU A 69 -8.71 -2.49 -3.68
N GLU A 70 -7.77 -3.43 -3.63
CA GLU A 70 -6.92 -3.65 -2.45
C GLU A 70 -5.98 -2.46 -2.18
N ALA A 71 -5.37 -1.91 -3.24
CA ALA A 71 -4.49 -0.76 -3.10
C ALA A 71 -5.25 0.49 -2.59
N LYS A 72 -6.50 0.69 -3.05
CA LYS A 72 -7.36 1.78 -2.56
C LYS A 72 -7.73 1.58 -1.09
N LYS A 73 -8.18 0.38 -0.70
CA LYS A 73 -8.53 0.07 0.70
C LYS A 73 -7.37 0.32 1.65
N LEU A 74 -6.16 -0.15 1.31
CA LEU A 74 -4.99 0.07 2.16
C LEU A 74 -4.60 1.56 2.20
N ALA A 75 -4.65 2.28 1.07
CA ALA A 75 -4.34 3.70 1.05
C ALA A 75 -5.32 4.53 1.90
N GLU A 76 -6.61 4.22 1.85
CA GLU A 76 -7.64 4.83 2.69
C GLU A 76 -7.42 4.52 4.18
N LEU A 77 -7.09 3.27 4.53
CA LEU A 77 -6.76 2.88 5.91
C LEU A 77 -5.58 3.69 6.44
N ILE A 78 -4.47 3.73 5.68
CA ILE A 78 -3.27 4.51 6.03
C ILE A 78 -3.65 5.97 6.25
N GLN A 79 -4.41 6.56 5.33
CA GLN A 79 -4.81 7.96 5.42
C GLN A 79 -5.70 8.21 6.66
N ASN A 80 -6.66 7.35 6.95
CA ASN A 80 -7.58 7.51 8.08
C ASN A 80 -6.88 7.40 9.45
N ILE A 81 -5.87 6.54 9.56
CA ILE A 81 -5.11 6.33 10.81
C ILE A 81 -4.04 7.41 11.01
N MET A 82 -3.42 7.87 9.91
CA MET A 82 -2.24 8.73 10.00
C MET A 82 -2.51 10.23 9.83
N LEU A 83 -3.66 10.65 9.28
CA LEU A 83 -4.04 12.06 9.27
C LEU A 83 -4.14 12.58 10.71
#